data_AF-A0A2V8LL87-F1
#
_entry.id   AF-A0A2V8LL87-F1
#
_cell.length_a   1.000
_cell.length_b   1.000
_cell.length_c   1.000
_cell.angle_alpha   90.00
_cell.angle_beta   90.00
_cell.angle_gamma   90.00
#
_symmetry.space_group_name_H-M   'P 1'
#
loop_
_entity.id
_entity.type
_entity.pdbx_description
1 polymer ?
#
loop_
_entity_poly.entity_id
_entity_poly.type
_entity_poly.pdbx_seq_one_letter_code
_entity_poly.pdbx_strand_id
1 'polypeptide(L)'
;MWTYGDTLSWTRGTHAFKFGGEMRRQHSWASDTGVGITAVPRALGGDAPLAAISTAAISTTNMTGLAGTANAGNNQRMRQLLSFLAGSLGSITQAYYMQNPTKLDGFEDYRTFPSRIRDYHENEFSFFFKDDWKAMNSLTLNLGIRYDFYGSPYESNGLMPLPVGGGNAIFGISGKSFSDWMKPGVRGEITKMQFVGKNSPNPGIPWYPNDRNNFGPAVGFAWQVPWFGAGKTTVRGGYQVTYQIGESFNNLFQEQNVPGSIYNATYIGDSGANAYLDLTKLRSVVPLPVLTKPMETLPLTARDQSLYVPDPGLVVPYAQNLTLAITRSVGSNTTI
;
A
#
# COMPACT_ATOMS: atom_id res chain seq x y z
N MET A 1 4.70 10.79 -12.84
CA MET A 1 3.52 10.29 -13.58
C MET A 1 3.56 10.88 -14.99
N TRP A 2 3.37 10.05 -16.00
CA TRP A 2 3.28 10.46 -17.40
C TRP A 2 1.90 10.12 -17.95
N THR A 3 1.27 11.06 -18.65
CA THR A 3 -0.04 10.86 -19.29
C THR A 3 0.06 11.26 -20.75
N TYR A 4 -0.37 10.38 -21.63
CA TYR A 4 -0.49 10.63 -23.06
C TYR A 4 -1.93 10.39 -23.45
N GLY A 5 -2.58 11.39 -24.03
CA GLY A 5 -3.94 11.27 -24.50
C GLY A 5 -4.12 11.96 -25.84
N ASP A 6 -4.95 11.38 -26.69
CA ASP A 6 -5.37 12.00 -27.94
C ASP A 6 -6.87 11.81 -28.14
N THR A 7 -7.48 12.74 -28.86
CA THR A 7 -8.90 12.72 -29.16
C THR A 7 -9.16 13.28 -30.54
N LEU A 8 -9.76 12.45 -31.40
CA LEU A 8 -10.25 12.86 -32.70
C LEU A 8 -11.75 13.13 -32.63
N SER A 9 -12.18 14.20 -33.29
CA SER A 9 -13.60 14.49 -33.53
C SER A 9 -13.85 14.54 -35.03
N TRP A 10 -14.88 13.83 -35.49
CA TRP A 10 -15.26 13.78 -36.90
C TRP A 10 -16.77 13.86 -37.06
N THR A 11 -17.23 14.86 -37.81
CA THR A 11 -18.65 15.06 -38.10
C THR A 11 -18.93 14.70 -39.55
N ARG A 12 -19.92 13.84 -39.77
CA ARG A 12 -20.39 13.48 -41.11
C ARG A 12 -21.91 13.32 -41.11
N GLY A 13 -22.58 14.21 -41.85
CA GLY A 13 -24.04 14.19 -41.97
C GLY A 13 -24.72 14.42 -40.63
N THR A 14 -25.54 13.46 -40.20
CA THR A 14 -26.29 13.50 -38.93
C THR A 14 -25.52 12.93 -37.74
N HIS A 15 -24.27 12.47 -37.94
CA HIS A 15 -23.42 11.89 -36.90
C HIS A 15 -22.25 12.80 -36.56
N ALA A 16 -21.95 12.90 -35.27
CA ALA A 16 -20.74 13.50 -34.76
C ALA A 16 -20.00 12.47 -33.89
N PHE A 17 -18.99 11.85 -34.49
CA PHE A 17 -18.15 10.86 -33.85
C PHE A 17 -17.04 11.54 -33.04
N LYS A 18 -16.76 10.98 -31.86
CA LYS A 18 -15.58 11.29 -31.08
C LYS A 18 -14.95 10.00 -30.61
N PHE A 19 -13.65 9.86 -30.77
CA PHE A 19 -12.93 8.72 -30.25
C PHE A 19 -11.54 9.13 -29.84
N GLY A 20 -10.98 8.41 -28.89
CA GLY A 20 -9.70 8.75 -28.32
C GLY A 20 -9.25 7.70 -27.33
N GLY A 21 -8.06 7.92 -26.82
CA GLY A 21 -7.49 7.06 -25.79
C GLY A 21 -6.53 7.84 -24.91
N GLU A 22 -6.29 7.26 -23.74
CA GLU A 22 -5.36 7.78 -22.75
C GLU A 22 -4.50 6.63 -22.24
N MET A 23 -3.19 6.83 -22.15
CA MET A 23 -2.27 5.96 -21.45
C MET A 23 -1.68 6.74 -20.29
N ARG A 24 -1.82 6.20 -19.07
CA ARG A 24 -1.18 6.74 -17.87
C ARG A 24 -0.12 5.77 -17.40
N ARG A 25 1.09 6.27 -17.18
CA ARG A 25 2.18 5.55 -16.52
C ARG A 25 2.49 6.22 -15.21
N GLN A 26 2.11 5.55 -14.14
CA GLN A 26 2.40 5.99 -12.79
C GLN A 26 3.68 5.31 -12.31
N HIS A 27 4.49 6.08 -11.61
CA HIS A 27 5.76 5.67 -11.03
C HIS A 27 5.89 6.38 -9.70
N SER A 28 6.26 5.63 -8.67
CA SER A 28 6.52 6.15 -7.34
C SER A 28 7.84 5.58 -6.86
N TRP A 29 8.80 6.47 -6.60
CA TRP A 29 10.08 6.13 -6.02
C TRP A 29 10.13 6.65 -4.59
N ALA A 30 10.44 5.76 -3.66
CA ALA A 30 10.60 6.09 -2.26
C ALA A 30 11.92 5.53 -1.74
N SER A 31 12.58 6.31 -0.88
CA SER A 31 13.73 5.89 -0.11
C SER A 31 13.41 6.04 1.37
N ASP A 32 13.41 4.94 2.10
CA ASP A 32 13.18 4.91 3.54
C ASP A 32 14.51 5.17 4.26
N THR A 33 14.65 6.40 4.77
CA THR A 33 15.88 6.92 5.41
C THR A 33 15.74 7.10 6.92
N GLY A 34 14.61 6.74 7.53
CA GLY A 34 14.49 6.65 8.98
C GLY A 34 13.47 7.58 9.64
N VAL A 35 12.33 6.97 9.98
CA VAL A 35 11.68 7.14 11.30
C VAL A 35 11.24 5.76 11.84
N GLY A 36 10.98 4.77 10.98
CA GLY A 36 10.61 3.40 11.38
C GLY A 36 11.65 2.29 11.09
N ILE A 37 12.54 2.47 10.11
CA ILE A 37 13.53 1.47 9.66
C ILE A 37 14.82 2.21 9.31
N THR A 38 15.89 2.06 10.09
CA THR A 38 17.20 2.67 9.77
C THR A 38 18.22 1.56 9.58
N ALA A 39 18.81 1.48 8.37
CA ALA A 39 19.88 0.54 8.05
C ALA A 39 21.11 0.80 8.93
N VAL A 40 21.38 2.09 9.14
CA VAL A 40 22.44 2.55 10.04
C VAL A 40 22.05 2.22 11.48
N PRO A 41 22.89 1.49 12.23
CA PRO A 41 22.65 1.18 13.62
C PRO A 41 22.44 2.44 14.46
N ARG A 42 21.43 2.43 15.32
CA ARG A 42 21.07 3.53 16.22
C ARG A 42 21.18 3.06 17.66
N ALA A 43 21.95 3.79 18.45
CA ALA A 43 22.03 3.59 19.89
C ALA A 43 21.14 4.61 20.62
N LEU A 44 20.32 4.13 21.56
CA LEU A 44 19.49 4.97 22.41
C LEU A 44 20.11 5.05 23.81
N GLY A 45 20.38 6.26 24.28
CA GLY A 45 20.86 6.50 25.64
C GLY A 45 19.82 6.08 26.69
N GLY A 46 20.27 5.56 27.81
CA GLY A 46 19.38 5.14 28.90
C GLY A 46 19.99 4.04 29.78
N ASP A 47 19.15 3.47 30.63
CA ASP A 47 19.52 2.36 31.49
C ASP A 47 19.43 1.05 30.71
N ALA A 48 20.52 0.28 30.67
CA ALA A 48 20.50 -1.06 30.12
C ALA A 48 19.52 -1.94 30.95
N PRO A 49 18.56 -2.65 30.34
CA PRO A 49 17.59 -3.46 31.07
C PRO A 49 18.22 -4.49 32.03
N LEU A 50 19.39 -5.01 31.68
CA LEU A 50 20.11 -6.02 32.46
C LEU A 50 21.06 -5.45 33.52
N ALA A 51 21.31 -4.14 33.51
CA ALA A 51 22.12 -3.44 34.52
C ALA A 51 21.55 -2.03 34.78
N ALA A 52 20.24 -1.97 35.07
CA ALA A 52 19.58 -0.70 35.31
C ALA A 52 20.15 -0.03 36.58
N ILE A 53 20.14 1.30 36.61
CA ILE A 53 20.50 2.05 37.81
C ILE A 53 19.54 1.61 38.92
N SER A 54 20.07 0.88 39.90
CA SER A 54 19.26 0.27 40.95
C SER A 54 18.43 1.32 41.68
N THR A 55 17.16 1.00 41.96
CA THR A 55 16.35 1.80 42.89
C THR A 55 16.97 1.80 44.28
N ALA A 56 17.75 0.77 44.64
CA ALA A 56 18.54 0.78 45.85
C ALA A 56 19.77 1.69 45.79
N ALA A 57 20.14 2.29 44.64
CA ALA A 57 21.19 3.31 44.55
C ALA A 57 20.60 4.72 44.63
N ILE A 58 19.59 5.02 43.81
CA ILE A 58 18.84 6.29 43.81
C ILE A 58 17.38 6.01 44.19
N SER A 59 17.06 6.13 45.48
CA SER A 59 15.71 6.01 46.04
C SER A 59 15.41 7.09 47.06
N THR A 60 14.13 7.23 47.37
CA THR A 60 13.64 7.97 48.53
C THR A 60 14.17 7.40 49.86
N THR A 61 14.56 6.12 49.90
CA THR A 61 15.18 5.45 51.06
C THR A 61 16.61 5.93 51.31
N ASN A 62 17.44 6.01 50.26
CA ASN A 62 18.83 6.47 50.40
C ASN A 62 18.99 7.99 50.33
N MET A 63 18.02 8.68 49.74
CA MET A 63 18.03 10.13 49.55
C MET A 63 16.74 10.69 50.13
N THR A 64 16.69 10.82 51.46
CA THR A 64 15.53 11.32 52.19
C THR A 64 15.11 12.69 51.64
N GLY A 65 13.83 12.86 51.30
CA GLY A 65 13.29 14.09 50.70
C GLY A 65 13.28 14.11 49.17
N LEU A 66 13.84 13.08 48.51
CA LEU A 66 13.69 12.89 47.08
C LEU A 66 12.23 12.59 46.73
N ALA A 67 11.59 13.45 45.94
CA ALA A 67 10.24 13.24 45.44
C ALA A 67 10.19 12.38 44.15
N GLY A 68 9.14 11.55 44.02
CA GLY A 68 8.89 10.73 42.82
C GLY A 68 9.15 9.23 43.03
N THR A 69 9.04 8.48 41.94
CA THR A 69 9.23 7.01 41.88
C THR A 69 10.30 6.66 40.84
N ALA A 70 10.62 5.38 40.71
CA ALA A 70 11.54 4.90 39.67
C ALA A 70 11.10 5.32 38.25
N ASN A 71 9.81 5.52 38.02
CA ASN A 71 9.21 5.78 36.71
C ASN A 71 8.57 7.17 36.58
N ALA A 72 8.67 8.03 37.61
CA ALA A 72 8.07 9.37 37.59
C ALA A 72 8.77 10.35 38.54
N GLY A 73 8.70 11.65 38.25
CA GLY A 73 9.14 12.72 39.15
C GLY A 73 10.67 12.89 39.23
N ASN A 74 11.16 13.49 40.32
CA ASN A 74 12.58 13.87 40.43
C ASN A 74 13.51 12.66 40.56
N ASN A 75 13.03 11.55 41.12
CA ASN A 75 13.79 10.29 41.15
C ASN A 75 14.10 9.79 39.73
N GLN A 76 13.10 9.67 38.85
CA GLN A 76 13.30 9.29 37.45
C GLN A 76 14.26 10.26 36.73
N ARG A 77 14.08 11.57 36.89
CA ARG A 77 14.93 12.58 36.23
C ARG A 77 16.39 12.47 36.65
N MET A 78 16.67 12.28 37.94
CA MET A 78 18.05 12.11 38.42
C MET A 78 18.68 10.83 37.90
N ARG A 79 17.93 9.73 37.83
CA ARG A 79 18.41 8.48 37.23
C ARG A 79 18.75 8.69 35.76
N GLN A 80 17.85 9.28 34.98
CA GLN A 80 18.09 9.60 33.56
C GLN A 80 19.29 10.54 33.35
N LEU A 81 19.47 11.53 34.23
CA LEU A 81 20.63 12.42 34.20
C LEU A 81 21.92 11.64 34.45
N LEU A 82 21.93 10.71 35.41
CA LEU A 82 23.08 9.84 35.66
C LEU A 82 23.36 8.93 34.46
N SER A 83 22.34 8.32 33.85
CA SER A 83 22.51 7.50 32.64
C SER A 83 23.13 8.31 31.51
N PHE A 84 22.70 9.56 31.33
CA PHE A 84 23.25 10.48 30.34
C PHE A 84 24.70 10.83 30.62
N LEU A 85 25.03 11.23 31.85
CA LEU A 85 26.39 11.59 32.26
C LEU A 85 27.37 10.42 32.20
N ALA A 86 26.88 9.20 32.46
CA ALA A 86 27.67 7.97 32.38
C ALA A 86 27.86 7.49 30.93
N GLY A 87 27.20 8.08 29.94
CA GLY A 87 27.21 7.58 28.56
C GLY A 87 26.56 6.19 28.42
N SER A 88 25.63 5.87 29.32
CA SER A 88 24.93 4.59 29.37
C SER A 88 23.95 4.47 28.20
N LEU A 89 23.86 3.27 27.63
CA LEU A 89 22.96 2.92 26.55
C LEU A 89 21.86 1.97 27.03
N GLY A 90 20.62 2.25 26.66
CA GLY A 90 19.48 1.39 26.97
C GLY A 90 19.22 0.32 25.90
N SER A 91 19.49 0.65 24.63
CA SER A 91 19.35 -0.29 23.52
C SER A 91 20.12 0.14 22.28
N ILE A 92 20.42 -0.81 21.42
CA ILE A 92 20.93 -0.60 20.06
C ILE A 92 19.93 -1.25 19.11
N THR A 93 19.55 -0.55 18.06
CA THR A 93 18.61 -1.03 17.04
C THR A 93 19.23 -0.93 15.67
N GLN A 94 18.98 -1.91 14.81
CA GLN A 94 19.43 -1.91 13.44
C GLN A 94 18.43 -2.66 12.58
N ALA A 95 18.01 -2.03 11.48
CA ALA A 95 17.15 -2.69 10.51
C ALA A 95 17.96 -3.28 9.37
N TYR A 96 17.59 -4.49 8.98
CA TYR A 96 18.09 -5.20 7.82
C TYR A 96 16.95 -5.39 6.84
N TYR A 97 17.22 -5.28 5.55
CA TYR A 97 16.19 -5.46 4.51
C TYR A 97 16.80 -6.00 3.23
N MET A 98 15.93 -6.45 2.34
CA MET A 98 16.28 -6.92 1.00
C MET A 98 16.10 -5.82 -0.04
N GLN A 99 17.04 -5.75 -0.99
CA GLN A 99 16.94 -4.95 -2.22
C GLN A 99 17.05 -5.81 -3.49
N ASN A 100 17.39 -7.09 -3.33
CA ASN A 100 17.47 -8.07 -4.41
C ASN A 100 16.64 -9.31 -4.04
N PRO A 101 15.63 -9.71 -4.85
CA PRO A 101 14.74 -10.81 -4.53
C PRO A 101 15.41 -12.19 -4.58
N THR A 102 16.60 -12.32 -5.19
CA THR A 102 17.35 -13.58 -5.24
C THR A 102 18.45 -13.70 -4.19
N LYS A 103 18.75 -12.62 -3.45
CA LYS A 103 19.80 -12.60 -2.42
C LYS A 103 19.23 -13.16 -1.10
N LEU A 104 19.27 -14.49 -0.96
CA LEU A 104 18.69 -15.21 0.19
C LEU A 104 19.73 -15.69 1.22
N ASP A 105 21.01 -15.40 0.98
CA ASP A 105 22.15 -15.76 1.82
C ASP A 105 22.43 -14.72 2.93
N GLY A 106 21.99 -13.47 2.73
CA GLY A 106 22.10 -12.41 3.73
C GLY A 106 21.37 -11.13 3.32
N PHE A 107 21.08 -10.26 4.29
CA PHE A 107 20.47 -8.95 4.03
C PHE A 107 21.47 -7.95 3.43
N GLU A 108 20.99 -6.76 3.05
CA GLU A 108 21.88 -5.70 2.57
C GLU A 108 22.76 -5.11 3.69
N ASP A 109 24.02 -4.79 3.35
CA ASP A 109 24.93 -4.07 4.25
C ASP A 109 24.62 -2.56 4.18
N TYR A 110 24.33 -1.97 5.33
CA TYR A 110 24.03 -0.54 5.50
C TYR A 110 25.13 0.41 4.96
N ARG A 111 26.37 -0.06 4.84
CA ARG A 111 27.49 0.72 4.27
C ARG A 111 27.36 0.88 2.75
N THR A 112 26.73 -0.10 2.10
CA THR A 112 26.51 -0.12 0.64
C THR A 112 25.09 0.31 0.28
N PHE A 113 24.11 -0.07 1.10
CA PHE A 113 22.71 0.31 0.98
C PHE A 113 22.27 0.98 2.28
N PRO A 114 22.52 2.29 2.44
CA PRO A 114 22.14 3.01 3.66
C PRO A 114 20.63 3.24 3.78
N SER A 115 19.89 3.11 2.69
CA SER A 115 18.43 3.24 2.65
C SER A 115 17.76 2.14 1.83
N ARG A 116 16.55 1.80 2.25
CA ARG A 116 15.69 0.86 1.53
C ARG A 116 14.95 1.62 0.44
N ILE A 117 14.94 1.07 -0.76
CA ILE A 117 14.37 1.70 -1.95
C ILE A 117 13.13 0.89 -2.34
N ARG A 118 12.08 1.61 -2.72
CA ARG A 118 10.88 1.04 -3.32
C ARG A 118 10.55 1.84 -4.56
N ASP A 119 10.49 1.15 -5.67
CA ASP A 119 10.19 1.77 -6.96
C ASP A 119 9.00 1.02 -7.57
N TYR A 120 7.82 1.61 -7.43
CA TYR A 120 6.56 1.03 -7.85
C TYR A 120 6.09 1.63 -9.17
N HIS A 121 5.53 0.79 -10.03
CA HIS A 121 4.97 1.15 -11.31
C HIS A 121 3.56 0.62 -11.48
N GLU A 122 2.71 1.43 -12.11
CA GLU A 122 1.36 1.07 -12.51
C GLU A 122 1.08 1.65 -13.89
N ASN A 123 0.38 0.90 -14.73
CA ASN A 123 0.01 1.35 -16.07
C ASN A 123 -1.49 1.24 -16.25
N GLU A 124 -2.10 2.33 -16.70
CA GLU A 124 -3.51 2.41 -17.01
C GLU A 124 -3.68 2.76 -18.49
N PHE A 125 -4.71 2.21 -19.12
CA PHE A 125 -5.04 2.49 -20.51
C PHE A 125 -6.54 2.65 -20.63
N SER A 126 -6.99 3.70 -21.30
CA SER A 126 -8.38 3.96 -21.56
C SER A 126 -8.61 4.21 -23.03
N PHE A 127 -9.72 3.72 -23.56
CA PHE A 127 -10.19 4.01 -24.91
C PHE A 127 -11.66 4.36 -24.85
N PHE A 128 -12.09 5.31 -25.68
CA PHE A 128 -13.50 5.62 -25.79
C PHE A 128 -13.92 5.86 -27.24
N PHE A 129 -15.18 5.58 -27.49
CA PHE A 129 -15.89 5.92 -28.71
C PHE A 129 -17.24 6.52 -28.33
N LYS A 130 -17.63 7.60 -28.99
CA LYS A 130 -18.89 8.30 -28.80
C LYS A 130 -19.46 8.71 -30.16
N ASP A 131 -20.76 8.61 -30.31
CA ASP A 131 -21.54 9.14 -31.43
C ASP A 131 -22.69 10.00 -30.91
N ASP A 132 -22.71 11.26 -31.33
CA ASP A 132 -23.84 12.15 -31.17
C ASP A 132 -24.65 12.14 -32.48
N TRP A 133 -25.73 11.36 -32.48
CA TRP A 133 -26.54 11.08 -33.67
C TRP A 133 -27.86 11.85 -33.64
N LYS A 134 -28.09 12.70 -34.64
CA LYS A 134 -29.40 13.29 -34.94
C LYS A 134 -30.27 12.27 -35.69
N ALA A 135 -30.89 11.36 -34.95
CA ALA A 135 -31.76 10.32 -35.49
C ALA A 135 -33.01 10.91 -36.17
N MET A 136 -33.54 12.01 -35.63
CA MET A 136 -34.64 12.77 -36.22
C MET A 136 -34.40 14.27 -36.00
N ASN A 137 -35.15 15.14 -36.69
CA ASN A 137 -35.07 16.59 -36.45
C ASN A 137 -35.40 16.99 -35.00
N SER A 138 -36.16 16.15 -34.30
CA SER A 138 -36.54 16.34 -32.90
C SER A 138 -35.83 15.40 -31.92
N LEU A 139 -35.07 14.40 -32.38
CA LEU A 139 -34.45 13.37 -31.54
C LEU A 139 -32.94 13.30 -31.79
N THR A 140 -32.16 13.55 -30.74
CA THR A 140 -30.73 13.29 -30.71
C THR A 140 -30.45 12.14 -29.75
N LEU A 141 -29.64 11.19 -30.18
CA LEU A 141 -29.13 10.09 -29.36
C LEU A 141 -27.64 10.34 -29.10
N ASN A 142 -27.21 10.09 -27.87
CA ASN A 142 -25.82 10.17 -27.45
C ASN A 142 -25.40 8.76 -27.08
N LEU A 143 -24.66 8.09 -27.96
CA LEU A 143 -24.20 6.73 -27.76
C LEU A 143 -22.71 6.75 -27.46
N GLY A 144 -22.26 5.94 -26.51
CA GLY A 144 -20.86 5.87 -26.17
C GLY A 144 -20.48 4.57 -25.50
N ILE A 145 -19.21 4.23 -25.61
CA ILE A 145 -18.58 3.14 -24.89
C ILE A 145 -17.18 3.57 -24.51
N ARG A 146 -16.80 3.26 -23.28
CA ARG A 146 -15.44 3.43 -22.78
C ARG A 146 -14.91 2.08 -22.32
N TYR A 147 -13.64 1.82 -22.57
CA TYR A 147 -12.91 0.68 -22.03
C TYR A 147 -11.79 1.23 -21.15
N ASP A 148 -11.71 0.76 -19.89
CA ASP A 148 -10.70 1.19 -18.93
C ASP A 148 -9.90 -0.03 -18.42
N PHE A 149 -8.62 -0.11 -18.75
CA PHE A 149 -7.73 -1.14 -18.27
C PHE A 149 -6.82 -0.59 -17.17
N TYR A 150 -6.89 -1.19 -15.99
CA TYR A 150 -6.03 -0.91 -14.86
C TYR A 150 -5.07 -2.09 -14.67
N GLY A 151 -3.79 -1.88 -14.96
CA GLY A 151 -2.77 -2.93 -14.85
C GLY A 151 -2.32 -3.14 -13.41
N SER A 152 -2.12 -4.41 -13.03
CA SER A 152 -1.54 -4.77 -11.74
C SER A 152 -0.17 -4.12 -11.56
N PRO A 153 0.09 -3.47 -10.42
CA PRO A 153 1.34 -2.79 -10.17
C PRO A 153 2.48 -3.79 -10.01
N TYR A 154 3.69 -3.30 -10.20
CA TYR A 154 4.92 -4.07 -9.98
C TYR A 154 6.00 -3.19 -9.37
N GLU A 155 6.94 -3.81 -8.68
CA GLU A 155 8.12 -3.15 -8.11
C GLU A 155 9.33 -3.42 -9.03
N SER A 156 10.13 -2.40 -9.31
CA SER A 156 11.19 -2.45 -10.33
C SER A 156 12.29 -3.48 -10.06
N ASN A 157 12.61 -3.73 -8.80
CA ASN A 157 13.57 -4.75 -8.37
C ASN A 157 12.91 -6.13 -8.19
N GLY A 158 11.62 -6.27 -8.48
CA GLY A 158 10.89 -7.53 -8.33
C GLY A 158 10.66 -7.90 -6.87
N LEU A 159 10.47 -6.93 -5.98
CA LEU A 159 10.27 -7.14 -4.53
C LEU A 159 8.78 -7.14 -4.11
N MET A 160 7.84 -7.31 -5.05
CA MET A 160 6.42 -7.40 -4.71
C MET A 160 6.11 -8.73 -4.01
N PRO A 161 5.59 -8.72 -2.77
CA PRO A 161 5.30 -9.94 -2.04
C PRO A 161 3.99 -10.58 -2.46
N LEU A 162 3.95 -11.91 -2.45
CA LEU A 162 2.71 -12.68 -2.47
C LEU A 162 2.93 -13.99 -1.72
N PRO A 163 1.93 -14.52 -0.99
CA PRO A 163 1.99 -15.89 -0.50
C PRO A 163 2.15 -16.91 -1.64
N VAL A 164 2.91 -17.98 -1.38
CA VAL A 164 3.02 -19.10 -2.31
C VAL A 164 1.66 -19.78 -2.43
N GLY A 165 1.13 -19.86 -3.66
CA GLY A 165 -0.20 -20.40 -3.93
C GLY A 165 -1.33 -19.36 -3.97
N GLY A 166 -0.98 -18.06 -4.03
CA GLY A 166 -1.94 -16.96 -4.23
C GLY A 166 -2.47 -16.37 -2.94
N GLY A 167 -3.34 -15.36 -3.07
CA GLY A 167 -3.68 -14.50 -1.93
C GLY A 167 -4.30 -15.24 -0.74
N ASN A 168 -5.11 -16.25 -1.02
CA ASN A 168 -5.75 -17.08 0.01
C ASN A 168 -4.77 -17.96 0.83
N ALA A 169 -3.51 -18.10 0.45
CA ALA A 169 -2.54 -18.81 1.29
C ALA A 169 -2.18 -18.04 2.59
N ILE A 170 -2.70 -16.82 2.77
CA ILE A 170 -2.64 -16.09 4.05
C ILE A 170 -3.34 -16.82 5.20
N PHE A 171 -4.35 -17.65 4.93
CA PHE A 171 -5.02 -18.46 5.95
C PHE A 171 -4.08 -19.52 6.58
N GLY A 172 -2.95 -19.81 5.91
CA GLY A 172 -1.87 -20.65 6.42
C GLY A 172 -2.35 -22.04 6.83
N ILE A 173 -2.04 -22.43 8.07
CA ILE A 173 -2.41 -23.75 8.62
C ILE A 173 -3.92 -23.99 8.65
N SER A 174 -4.73 -22.91 8.62
CA SER A 174 -6.19 -23.02 8.60
C SER A 174 -6.71 -23.48 7.24
N GLY A 175 -5.93 -23.39 6.15
CA GLY A 175 -6.37 -23.74 4.80
C GLY A 175 -6.19 -22.61 3.80
N LYS A 176 -7.07 -22.51 2.79
CA LYS A 176 -7.02 -21.51 1.72
C LYS A 176 -8.38 -20.87 1.42
N SER A 177 -9.26 -20.79 2.42
CA SER A 177 -10.59 -20.23 2.25
C SER A 177 -11.16 -19.70 3.56
N PHE A 178 -12.12 -18.77 3.47
CA PHE A 178 -12.92 -18.37 4.63
C PHE A 178 -13.71 -19.52 5.24
N SER A 179 -14.11 -20.52 4.44
CA SER A 179 -14.79 -21.69 4.97
C SER A 179 -13.90 -22.58 5.82
N ASP A 180 -12.57 -22.47 5.71
CA ASP A 180 -11.64 -23.22 6.55
C ASP A 180 -11.14 -22.41 7.75
N TRP A 181 -11.40 -21.11 7.74
CA TRP A 181 -10.87 -20.17 8.72
C TRP A 181 -11.34 -20.48 10.14
N MET A 182 -10.40 -20.48 11.10
CA MET A 182 -10.63 -20.72 12.52
C MET A 182 -11.32 -22.05 12.85
N LYS A 183 -11.28 -23.03 11.94
CA LYS A 183 -11.77 -24.39 12.21
C LYS A 183 -10.68 -25.22 12.87
N PRO A 184 -11.00 -26.02 13.90
CA PRO A 184 -10.03 -26.96 14.48
C PRO A 184 -9.44 -27.92 13.44
N GLY A 185 -8.16 -28.25 13.63
CA GLY A 185 -7.36 -29.12 12.77
C GLY A 185 -6.44 -28.37 11.80
N VAL A 186 -5.36 -29.04 11.37
CA VAL A 186 -4.44 -28.51 10.36
C VAL A 186 -4.98 -28.88 8.97
N ARG A 187 -5.19 -27.88 8.13
CA ARG A 187 -5.79 -28.02 6.78
C ARG A 187 -4.93 -27.41 5.67
N GLY A 188 -3.85 -26.74 6.03
CA GLY A 188 -2.91 -26.11 5.11
C GLY A 188 -1.48 -26.11 5.66
N GLU A 189 -0.58 -25.50 4.89
CA GLU A 189 0.81 -25.31 5.28
C GLU A 189 1.03 -23.96 5.96
N ILE A 190 2.16 -23.81 6.66
CA ILE A 190 2.61 -22.49 7.12
C ILE A 190 2.77 -21.56 5.90
N THR A 191 2.25 -20.33 6.00
CA THR A 191 2.33 -19.34 4.93
C THR A 191 3.78 -19.01 4.58
N LYS A 192 4.19 -19.37 3.36
CA LYS A 192 5.47 -19.01 2.76
C LYS A 192 5.27 -17.80 1.85
N MET A 193 6.18 -16.83 1.93
CA MET A 193 6.17 -15.67 1.05
C MET A 193 7.09 -15.92 -0.14
N GLN A 194 6.74 -15.35 -1.29
CA GLN A 194 7.57 -15.27 -2.47
C GLN A 194 7.49 -13.88 -3.06
N PHE A 195 8.49 -13.49 -3.84
CA PHE A 195 8.42 -12.28 -4.64
C PHE A 195 7.86 -12.57 -6.04
N VAL A 196 6.98 -11.70 -6.52
CA VAL A 196 6.24 -11.82 -7.79
C VAL A 196 6.36 -10.55 -8.61
N GLY A 197 5.79 -10.56 -9.82
CA GLY A 197 5.83 -9.43 -10.74
C GLY A 197 7.13 -9.33 -11.53
N LYS A 198 7.18 -8.32 -12.40
CA LYS A 198 8.30 -8.10 -13.32
C LYS A 198 9.63 -8.04 -12.57
N ASN A 199 10.68 -8.66 -13.11
CA ASN A 199 12.03 -8.76 -12.54
C ASN A 199 12.17 -9.56 -11.23
N SER A 200 11.10 -10.19 -10.73
CA SER A 200 11.19 -11.15 -9.61
C SER A 200 11.58 -12.56 -10.09
N PRO A 201 11.88 -13.50 -9.18
CA PRO A 201 12.00 -14.92 -9.49
C PRO A 201 10.72 -15.54 -10.09
N ASN A 202 9.57 -14.88 -9.94
CA ASN A 202 8.27 -15.34 -10.44
C ASN A 202 7.62 -14.30 -11.37
N PRO A 203 8.21 -13.99 -12.54
CA PRO A 203 7.78 -12.89 -13.40
C PRO A 203 6.42 -13.11 -14.08
N GLY A 204 5.97 -14.37 -14.18
CA GLY A 204 4.68 -14.73 -14.77
C GLY A 204 3.48 -14.58 -13.82
N ILE A 205 3.72 -14.26 -12.55
CA ILE A 205 2.68 -14.10 -11.54
C ILE A 205 2.50 -12.60 -11.28
N PRO A 206 1.37 -11.98 -11.69
CA PRO A 206 1.07 -10.62 -11.29
C PRO A 206 0.69 -10.58 -9.80
N TRP A 207 0.83 -9.42 -9.16
CA TRP A 207 0.50 -9.28 -7.74
C TRP A 207 -1.01 -9.51 -7.48
N TYR A 208 -1.86 -9.06 -8.40
CA TYR A 208 -3.26 -9.49 -8.51
C TYR A 208 -3.66 -9.68 -9.99
N PRO A 209 -4.68 -10.50 -10.29
CA PRO A 209 -5.11 -10.71 -11.67
C PRO A 209 -5.57 -9.41 -12.34
N ASN A 210 -5.16 -9.19 -13.59
CA ASN A 210 -5.61 -8.02 -14.33
C ASN A 210 -7.08 -8.18 -14.72
N ASP A 211 -7.92 -7.23 -14.30
CA ASP A 211 -9.29 -7.13 -14.78
C ASP A 211 -9.32 -6.52 -16.19
N ARG A 212 -9.97 -7.22 -17.12
CA ARG A 212 -10.05 -6.85 -18.54
C ARG A 212 -11.48 -6.64 -19.02
N ASN A 213 -12.48 -6.69 -18.14
CA ASN A 213 -13.89 -6.66 -18.54
C ASN A 213 -14.56 -5.29 -18.31
N ASN A 214 -13.77 -4.24 -18.13
CA ASN A 214 -14.21 -2.90 -17.75
C ASN A 214 -14.76 -2.08 -18.93
N PHE A 215 -15.91 -2.49 -19.47
CA PHE A 215 -16.61 -1.77 -20.52
C PHE A 215 -17.71 -0.90 -19.93
N GLY A 216 -17.55 0.42 -19.99
CA GLY A 216 -18.51 1.42 -19.55
C GLY A 216 -19.38 1.93 -20.70
N PRO A 217 -20.56 1.33 -20.97
CA PRO A 217 -21.50 1.90 -21.92
C PRO A 217 -22.10 3.20 -21.40
N ALA A 218 -22.41 4.11 -22.32
CA ALA A 218 -23.15 5.34 -22.07
C ALA A 218 -24.21 5.52 -23.16
N VAL A 219 -25.46 5.70 -22.75
CA VAL A 219 -26.58 5.92 -23.66
C VAL A 219 -27.40 7.09 -23.14
N GLY A 220 -27.60 8.09 -23.97
CA GLY A 220 -28.41 9.26 -23.69
C GLY A 220 -29.32 9.61 -24.84
N PHE A 221 -30.35 10.38 -24.54
CA PHE A 221 -31.24 10.94 -25.55
C PHE A 221 -31.69 12.34 -25.16
N ALA A 222 -31.96 13.14 -26.18
CA ALA A 222 -32.63 14.42 -26.08
C ALA A 222 -33.72 14.47 -27.14
N TRP A 223 -34.96 14.61 -26.69
CA TRP A 223 -36.13 14.55 -27.54
C TRP A 223 -37.02 15.77 -27.34
N GLN A 224 -37.20 16.55 -28.41
CA GLN A 224 -38.22 17.58 -28.49
C GLN A 224 -39.56 16.94 -28.79
N VAL A 225 -40.51 17.09 -27.88
CA VAL A 225 -41.81 16.42 -27.96
C VAL A 225 -42.77 17.27 -28.80
N PRO A 226 -43.08 16.88 -30.05
CA PRO A 226 -43.75 17.76 -31.01
C PRO A 226 -45.24 17.99 -30.67
N TRP A 227 -45.91 17.00 -30.07
CA TRP A 227 -47.33 17.06 -29.72
C TRP A 227 -47.66 17.96 -28.54
N PHE A 228 -46.66 18.49 -27.83
CA PHE A 228 -46.83 19.49 -26.78
C PHE A 228 -46.40 20.91 -27.20
N GLY A 229 -46.29 21.12 -28.52
CA GLY A 229 -45.83 22.34 -29.17
C GLY A 229 -44.39 22.19 -29.66
N ALA A 230 -44.17 22.38 -30.96
CA ALA A 230 -42.84 22.32 -31.57
C ALA A 230 -41.85 23.25 -30.83
N GLY A 231 -40.75 22.68 -30.34
CA GLY A 231 -39.72 23.41 -29.58
C GLY A 231 -40.09 23.81 -28.14
N LYS A 232 -41.31 23.51 -27.67
CA LYS A 232 -41.77 23.93 -26.33
C LYS A 232 -41.46 22.95 -25.22
N THR A 233 -41.29 21.66 -25.51
CA THR A 233 -41.02 20.63 -24.49
C THR A 233 -39.88 19.74 -24.93
N THR A 234 -38.89 19.58 -24.06
CA THR A 234 -37.74 18.70 -24.27
C THR A 234 -37.62 17.71 -23.12
N VAL A 235 -37.52 16.43 -23.45
CA VAL A 235 -37.20 15.36 -22.50
C VAL A 235 -35.75 14.96 -22.75
N ARG A 236 -34.96 14.87 -21.69
CA ARG A 236 -33.59 14.38 -21.74
C ARG A 236 -33.42 13.26 -20.73
N GLY A 237 -32.71 12.22 -21.10
CA GLY A 237 -32.36 11.17 -20.17
C GLY A 237 -31.10 10.48 -20.59
N GLY A 238 -30.49 9.74 -19.67
CA GLY A 238 -29.31 8.96 -19.98
C GLY A 238 -28.91 8.02 -18.86
N TYR A 239 -28.19 6.98 -19.26
CA TYR A 239 -27.63 5.96 -18.41
C TYR A 239 -26.17 5.76 -18.78
N GLN A 240 -25.29 5.64 -17.78
CA GLN A 240 -23.88 5.33 -17.99
C GLN A 240 -23.32 4.45 -16.89
N VAL A 241 -22.34 3.63 -17.26
CA VAL A 241 -21.50 2.86 -16.33
C VAL A 241 -20.09 3.43 -16.38
N THR A 242 -19.52 3.73 -15.21
CA THR A 242 -18.16 4.26 -15.09
C THR A 242 -17.34 3.41 -14.13
N TYR A 243 -16.12 3.06 -14.53
CA TYR A 243 -15.17 2.35 -13.70
C TYR A 243 -14.23 3.34 -13.01
N GLN A 244 -13.85 3.05 -11.77
CA GLN A 244 -12.87 3.84 -11.04
C GLN A 244 -12.04 2.92 -10.18
N ILE A 245 -10.71 3.04 -10.26
CA ILE A 245 -9.84 2.38 -9.29
C ILE A 245 -9.78 3.18 -7.99
N GLY A 246 -9.97 2.50 -6.87
CA GLY A 246 -9.68 3.04 -5.55
C GLY A 246 -8.18 2.95 -5.27
N GLU A 247 -7.58 4.07 -4.88
CA GLU A 247 -6.21 4.24 -4.36
C GLU A 247 -5.27 3.01 -4.44
N SER A 248 -4.75 2.68 -5.62
CA SER A 248 -3.84 1.55 -5.79
C SER A 248 -2.50 1.78 -5.07
N PHE A 249 -1.96 3.02 -5.10
CA PHE A 249 -0.65 3.33 -4.53
C PHE A 249 -0.62 3.37 -2.99
N ASN A 250 -1.66 3.88 -2.33
CA ASN A 250 -1.67 3.99 -0.86
C ASN A 250 -1.61 2.61 -0.17
N ASN A 251 -2.23 1.59 -0.79
CA ASN A 251 -2.22 0.23 -0.26
C ASN A 251 -0.90 -0.52 -0.54
N LEU A 252 -0.13 -0.16 -1.58
CA LEU A 252 1.21 -0.73 -1.84
C LEU A 252 2.25 -0.39 -0.77
N PHE A 253 2.02 0.64 0.05
CA PHE A 253 2.87 0.93 1.20
C PHE A 253 2.70 -0.11 2.32
N GLN A 254 1.53 -0.75 2.43
CA GLN A 254 1.29 -1.81 3.42
C GLN A 254 2.12 -3.06 3.09
N GLU A 255 2.41 -3.28 1.80
CA GLU A 255 3.27 -4.37 1.30
C GLU A 255 4.77 -4.15 1.54
N GLN A 256 5.14 -3.04 2.18
CA GLN A 256 6.53 -2.81 2.54
C GLN A 256 7.02 -3.80 3.60
N ASN A 257 6.16 -4.37 4.44
CA ASN A 257 6.55 -5.23 5.55
C ASN A 257 6.27 -6.69 5.25
N VAL A 258 7.03 -7.26 4.32
CA VAL A 258 6.95 -8.69 4.02
C VAL A 258 7.67 -9.46 5.13
N PRO A 259 7.02 -10.46 5.76
CA PRO A 259 7.68 -11.33 6.73
C PRO A 259 8.95 -11.95 6.14
N GLY A 260 10.07 -11.76 6.85
CA GLY A 260 11.38 -12.26 6.43
C GLY A 260 12.12 -11.38 5.42
N SER A 261 11.49 -10.37 4.81
CA SER A 261 12.19 -9.41 3.93
C SER A 261 12.87 -8.27 4.68
N ILE A 262 12.47 -8.06 5.93
CA ILE A 262 13.01 -7.07 6.85
C ILE A 262 13.22 -7.75 8.19
N TYR A 263 14.35 -7.45 8.81
CA TYR A 263 14.67 -7.91 10.15
C TYR A 263 15.11 -6.71 11.00
N ASN A 264 14.33 -6.39 12.03
CA ASN A 264 14.69 -5.34 12.99
C ASN A 264 15.39 -6.00 14.17
N ALA A 265 16.71 -5.87 14.21
CA ALA A 265 17.52 -6.33 15.33
C ALA A 265 17.47 -5.29 16.45
N THR A 266 17.23 -5.76 17.68
CA THR A 266 17.33 -4.95 18.89
C THR A 266 18.24 -5.68 19.88
N TYR A 267 19.24 -4.98 20.37
CA TYR A 267 20.17 -5.48 21.37
C TYR A 267 20.07 -4.64 22.64
N ILE A 268 19.85 -5.30 23.77
CA ILE A 268 19.63 -4.70 25.09
C ILE A 268 20.69 -5.13 26.12
N GLY A 269 21.79 -5.71 25.64
CA GLY A 269 22.84 -6.29 26.48
C GLY A 269 22.67 -7.81 26.64
N ASP A 270 23.67 -8.42 27.27
CA ASP A 270 23.68 -9.83 27.63
C ASP A 270 23.95 -9.98 29.14
N SER A 271 23.58 -11.12 29.74
CA SER A 271 23.81 -11.36 31.18
C SER A 271 25.28 -11.60 31.54
N GLY A 272 26.19 -11.55 30.57
CA GLY A 272 27.62 -11.78 30.73
C GLY A 272 28.41 -10.48 30.67
N ALA A 273 29.28 -10.36 29.66
CA ALA A 273 30.23 -9.25 29.55
C ALA A 273 29.57 -7.90 29.24
N ASN A 274 28.32 -7.89 28.76
CA ASN A 274 27.62 -6.69 28.32
C ASN A 274 26.31 -6.43 29.07
N ALA A 275 26.24 -6.79 30.36
CA ALA A 275 25.09 -6.44 31.20
C ALA A 275 24.89 -4.92 31.29
N TYR A 276 26.00 -4.18 31.42
CA TYR A 276 26.06 -2.73 31.27
C TYR A 276 26.53 -2.36 29.85
N LEU A 277 25.79 -1.46 29.20
CA LEU A 277 26.10 -0.93 27.88
C LEU A 277 26.52 0.54 27.97
N ASP A 278 27.63 0.85 27.31
CA ASP A 278 28.12 2.22 27.14
C ASP A 278 28.56 2.46 25.69
N LEU A 279 28.88 3.71 25.37
CA LEU A 279 29.32 4.11 24.03
C LEU A 279 30.60 3.40 23.55
N THR A 280 31.48 2.96 24.46
CA THR A 280 32.74 2.30 24.09
C THR A 280 32.50 0.89 23.53
N LYS A 281 31.43 0.23 23.96
CA LYS A 281 31.06 -1.12 23.51
C LYS A 281 30.42 -1.16 22.12
N LEU A 282 29.96 -0.03 21.59
CA LEU A 282 29.25 0.04 20.30
C LEU A 282 30.02 -0.61 19.15
N ARG A 283 31.34 -0.41 19.08
CA ARG A 283 32.18 -0.96 17.99
C ARG A 283 32.26 -2.49 17.98
N SER A 284 32.08 -3.13 19.14
CA SER A 284 32.13 -4.59 19.27
C SER A 284 30.78 -5.26 18.99
N VAL A 285 29.69 -4.50 19.06
CA VAL A 285 28.32 -5.00 18.97
C VAL A 285 27.70 -4.73 17.59
N VAL A 286 28.18 -3.69 16.88
CA VAL A 286 27.71 -3.29 15.56
C VAL A 286 28.58 -3.90 14.46
N PRO A 287 28.00 -4.47 13.38
CA PRO A 287 26.56 -4.60 13.11
C PRO A 287 25.89 -5.66 14.00
N LEU A 288 24.63 -5.44 14.37
CA LEU A 288 23.89 -6.36 15.22
C LEU A 288 23.76 -7.74 14.55
N PRO A 289 23.91 -8.87 15.25
CA PRO A 289 23.81 -10.18 14.64
C PRO A 289 22.40 -10.41 14.07
N VAL A 290 22.35 -11.00 12.87
CA VAL A 290 21.10 -11.39 12.22
C VAL A 290 20.84 -12.86 12.57
N LEU A 291 19.66 -13.14 13.14
CA LEU A 291 19.29 -14.48 13.62
C LEU A 291 18.45 -15.30 12.62
N THR A 292 18.10 -14.71 11.47
CA THR A 292 17.24 -15.32 10.46
C THR A 292 17.75 -15.02 9.06
N LYS A 293 17.46 -15.89 8.10
CA LYS A 293 17.79 -15.64 6.69
C LYS A 293 16.70 -14.81 6.00
N PRO A 294 17.05 -14.05 4.94
CA PRO A 294 16.05 -13.39 4.13
C PRO A 294 15.00 -14.38 3.58
N MET A 295 13.72 -13.99 3.66
CA MET A 295 12.56 -14.80 3.26
C MET A 295 12.42 -16.16 3.96
N GLU A 296 13.11 -16.37 5.08
CA GLU A 296 12.92 -17.57 5.89
C GLU A 296 11.48 -17.66 6.38
N THR A 297 10.92 -18.87 6.35
CA THR A 297 9.52 -19.08 6.75
C THR A 297 9.40 -18.97 8.25
N LEU A 298 8.80 -17.87 8.72
CA LEU A 298 8.52 -17.67 10.14
C LEU A 298 7.21 -18.38 10.54
N PRO A 299 7.16 -19.15 11.64
CA PRO A 299 5.90 -19.72 12.12
C PRO A 299 4.95 -18.63 12.63
N LEU A 300 3.64 -18.89 12.61
CA LEU A 300 2.64 -17.90 13.05
C LEU A 300 2.87 -17.42 14.50
N THR A 301 3.38 -18.31 15.37
CA THR A 301 3.69 -18.02 16.78
C THR A 301 4.90 -17.11 16.98
N ALA A 302 5.68 -16.84 15.92
CA ALA A 302 6.86 -15.98 15.95
C ALA A 302 6.67 -14.73 15.07
N ARG A 303 5.42 -14.36 14.77
CA ARG A 303 5.08 -13.19 13.94
C ARG A 303 4.30 -12.17 14.75
N ASP A 304 4.85 -10.96 14.84
CA ASP A 304 4.15 -9.75 15.30
C ASP A 304 3.74 -8.82 14.13
N GLN A 305 3.94 -9.26 12.88
CA GLN A 305 3.69 -8.46 11.68
C GLN A 305 2.34 -8.81 11.03
N SER A 306 1.57 -7.77 10.70
CA SER A 306 0.39 -7.90 9.83
C SER A 306 0.84 -8.17 8.39
N LEU A 307 0.14 -9.08 7.70
CA LEU A 307 0.34 -9.32 6.28
C LEU A 307 -0.83 -8.71 5.50
N TYR A 308 -0.50 -7.86 4.52
CA TYR A 308 -1.45 -7.45 3.49
C TYR A 308 -1.27 -8.38 2.29
N VAL A 309 -2.38 -8.72 1.65
CA VAL A 309 -2.40 -9.57 0.46
C VAL A 309 -3.60 -9.17 -0.38
N PRO A 310 -3.44 -8.97 -1.69
CA PRO A 310 -4.58 -8.64 -2.53
C PRO A 310 -5.56 -9.82 -2.64
N ASP A 311 -6.84 -9.50 -2.76
CA ASP A 311 -7.87 -10.48 -3.04
C ASP A 311 -7.59 -11.15 -4.41
N PRO A 312 -7.50 -12.48 -4.51
CA PRO A 312 -7.34 -13.17 -5.79
C PRO A 312 -8.51 -12.95 -6.76
N GLY A 313 -9.67 -12.51 -6.29
CA GLY A 313 -10.86 -12.17 -7.08
C GLY A 313 -11.08 -10.68 -7.29
N LEU A 314 -10.04 -9.84 -7.11
CA LEU A 314 -10.16 -8.39 -7.25
C LEU A 314 -10.69 -8.00 -8.63
N VAL A 315 -11.83 -7.29 -8.64
CA VAL A 315 -12.46 -6.70 -9.82
C VAL A 315 -12.58 -5.20 -9.64
N VAL A 316 -12.57 -4.45 -10.74
CA VAL A 316 -12.64 -3.00 -10.67
C VAL A 316 -14.07 -2.57 -10.32
N PRO A 317 -14.26 -1.77 -9.27
CA PRO A 317 -15.60 -1.31 -8.91
C PRO A 317 -16.14 -0.33 -9.97
N TYR A 318 -17.46 -0.33 -10.12
CA TYR A 318 -18.16 0.52 -11.08
C TYR A 318 -19.32 1.26 -10.42
N ALA A 319 -19.63 2.42 -10.97
CA ALA A 319 -20.81 3.20 -10.62
C ALA A 319 -21.76 3.25 -11.82
N GLN A 320 -23.06 3.19 -11.54
CA GLN A 320 -24.12 3.38 -12.53
C GLN A 320 -24.80 4.71 -12.27
N ASN A 321 -24.99 5.51 -13.31
CA ASN A 321 -25.67 6.79 -13.20
C ASN A 321 -26.85 6.84 -14.16
N LEU A 322 -28.02 7.20 -13.64
CA LEU A 322 -29.27 7.35 -14.40
C LEU A 322 -29.79 8.78 -14.20
N THR A 323 -30.14 9.44 -15.30
CA THR A 323 -30.69 10.79 -15.30
C THR A 323 -31.95 10.86 -16.15
N LEU A 324 -32.92 11.66 -15.71
CA LEU A 324 -34.11 12.01 -16.47
C LEU A 324 -34.52 13.44 -16.11
N ALA A 325 -34.76 14.26 -17.13
CA ALA A 325 -35.16 15.65 -16.99
C ALA A 325 -36.19 16.01 -18.06
N ILE A 326 -37.14 16.85 -17.68
CA ILE A 326 -38.16 17.40 -18.57
C ILE A 326 -38.10 18.92 -18.44
N THR A 327 -38.06 19.61 -19.57
CA THR A 327 -38.03 21.07 -19.63
C THR A 327 -39.15 21.55 -20.53
N ARG A 328 -39.91 22.56 -20.10
CA ARG A 328 -41.02 23.15 -20.85
C ARG A 328 -40.99 24.67 -20.84
N SER A 329 -41.11 25.28 -22.03
CA SER A 329 -41.39 26.71 -22.16
C SER A 329 -42.87 26.96 -21.90
N VAL A 330 -43.17 27.83 -20.93
CA VAL A 330 -44.53 28.17 -20.49
C VAL A 330 -44.93 29.58 -20.96
N GLY A 331 -43.96 30.44 -21.28
CA GLY A 331 -44.15 31.77 -21.86
C GLY A 331 -42.95 32.19 -22.73
N SER A 332 -43.03 33.36 -23.38
CA SER A 332 -41.97 33.86 -24.27
C SER A 332 -40.60 34.00 -23.60
N ASN A 333 -40.58 34.21 -22.28
CA ASN A 333 -39.37 34.38 -21.47
C ASN A 333 -39.27 33.41 -20.27
N THR A 334 -40.11 32.38 -20.19
CA THR A 334 -40.17 31.49 -19.01
C THR A 334 -40.07 30.02 -19.41
N THR A 335 -39.06 29.34 -18.86
CA THR A 335 -38.81 27.90 -19.01
C THR A 335 -38.80 27.26 -17.63
N ILE A 336 -39.51 26.15 -17.46
CA ILE A 336 -39.60 25.36 -16.23
C ILE A 336 -39.01 23.98 -16.47
#